data_AF-S4N1X5-F1
#
_entry.id   AF-S4N1X5-F1
#
_cell.length_a   1.000
_cell.length_b   1.000
_cell.length_c   1.000
_cell.angle_alpha   90.00
_cell.angle_beta   90.00
_cell.angle_gamma   90.00
#
_symmetry.space_group_name_H-M   'P 1'
#
loop_
_entity.id
_entity.type
_entity.pdbx_description
1 polymer ?
#
loop_
_entity_poly.entity_id
_entity_poly.type
_entity_poly.pdbx_seq_one_letter_code
_entity_poly.pdbx_strand_id
1 'polypeptide(L)' 'MAWSHTVSTGIPANFHQLSLDPADPTAYLVDGEPERMRKRTVTVAVKDGAPVTRTQWWTRYGPVVTS' A
#
# COMPACT_ATOMS: atom_id res chain seq x y z
N MET A 1 29.47 26.60 7.67
CA MET A 1 28.18 26.46 6.95
C MET A 1 27.12 26.07 7.95
N ALA A 2 25.91 26.62 7.84
CA ALA A 2 24.75 26.23 8.64
C ALA A 2 23.49 26.21 7.76
N TRP A 3 22.59 25.26 8.01
CA TRP A 3 21.29 25.12 7.33
C TRP A 3 20.19 24.81 8.35
N SER A 4 18.96 25.15 7.98
CA SER A 4 17.73 24.79 8.71
C SER A 4 16.72 24.18 7.74
N HIS A 5 15.79 23.39 8.28
CA HIS A 5 14.68 22.80 7.52
C HIS A 5 13.36 23.47 7.90
N THR A 6 12.48 23.62 6.92
CA THR A 6 11.05 23.93 7.13
C THR A 6 10.22 22.90 6.37
N VAL A 7 8.96 22.70 6.79
CA VAL A 7 8.02 21.80 6.13
C VAL A 7 7.08 22.59 5.23
N SER A 8 6.69 21.99 4.09
CA SER A 8 5.59 22.50 3.27
C SER A 8 4.27 21.93 3.78
N THR A 9 3.19 22.71 3.71
CA THR A 9 1.82 22.27 4.02
C THR A 9 1.09 21.67 2.82
N GLY A 10 1.72 21.65 1.64
CA GLY A 10 1.16 20.97 0.48
C GLY A 10 1.08 19.46 0.68
N ILE A 11 0.16 18.79 -0.02
CA ILE A 11 0.03 17.33 -0.03
C ILE A 11 0.62 16.81 -1.36
N PRO A 12 1.93 16.49 -1.42
CA PRO A 12 2.56 15.95 -2.63
C PRO A 12 2.29 14.44 -2.76
N ALA A 13 1.01 14.04 -2.74
CA ALA A 13 0.59 12.65 -2.90
C ALA A 13 -0.48 12.53 -3.98
N ASN A 14 -0.41 11.45 -4.76
CA ASN A 14 -1.46 11.04 -5.69
C ASN A 14 -2.02 9.70 -5.22
N PHE A 15 -3.34 9.56 -5.30
CA PHE A 15 -4.04 8.31 -5.02
C PHE A 15 -4.61 7.73 -6.31
N HIS A 16 -4.46 6.42 -6.47
CA HIS A 16 -5.00 5.69 -7.61
C HIS A 16 -6.17 4.84 -7.14
N GLN A 17 -7.36 5.12 -7.68
CA GLN A 17 -8.49 4.21 -7.54
C GLN A 17 -8.30 3.06 -8.54
N LEU A 18 -8.31 1.83 -8.04
CA LEU A 18 -8.12 0.64 -8.84
C LEU A 18 -9.46 0.12 -9.35
N SER A 19 -9.48 -0.34 -10.60
CA SER A 19 -10.54 -1.22 -11.09
C SER A 19 -10.14 -2.65 -10.81
N LEU A 20 -10.77 -3.27 -9.81
CA LEU A 20 -10.49 -4.65 -9.41
C LEU A 20 -11.23 -5.65 -10.29
N ASP A 21 -10.64 -6.83 -10.49
CA ASP A 21 -11.34 -7.98 -11.04
C ASP A 21 -12.41 -8.45 -10.03
N PRO A 22 -13.70 -8.54 -10.40
CA PRO A 22 -14.75 -9.04 -9.51
C PRO A 22 -14.52 -10.47 -9.01
N ALA A 23 -13.75 -11.28 -9.73
CA ALA A 23 -13.42 -12.66 -9.37
C ALA A 23 -12.14 -12.78 -8.53
N ASP A 24 -11.25 -11.78 -8.57
CA ASP A 24 -10.00 -11.74 -7.81
C ASP A 24 -9.75 -10.31 -7.27
N PRO A 25 -10.12 -10.01 -6.01
CA PRO A 25 -9.94 -8.68 -5.44
C PRO A 25 -8.46 -8.29 -5.24
N THR A 26 -7.52 -9.18 -5.59
CA THR A 26 -6.08 -8.92 -5.59
C THR A 26 -5.50 -8.76 -7.00
N ALA A 27 -6.36 -8.72 -8.03
CA ALA A 27 -6.02 -8.32 -9.39
C ALA A 27 -6.69 -6.99 -9.74
N TYR A 28 -5.97 -6.12 -10.45
CA TYR A 28 -6.44 -4.82 -10.91
C TYR A 28 -6.06 -4.60 -12.37
N LEU A 29 -6.80 -3.75 -13.07
CA LEU A 29 -6.53 -3.44 -14.47
C LEU A 29 -5.58 -2.26 -14.62
N VAL A 30 -4.63 -2.38 -15.56
CA VAL A 30 -3.78 -1.31 -16.07
C VAL A 30 -3.89 -1.31 -17.58
N ASP A 31 -4.42 -0.23 -18.15
CA ASP A 31 -4.63 -0.12 -19.60
C ASP A 31 -5.44 -1.29 -20.20
N GLY A 32 -6.34 -1.88 -19.40
CA GLY A 32 -7.17 -3.04 -19.78
C GLY A 32 -6.54 -4.40 -19.49
N GLU A 33 -5.25 -4.45 -19.15
CA GLU A 33 -4.53 -5.70 -18.83
C GLU A 33 -4.54 -5.96 -17.31
N PRO A 34 -4.78 -7.21 -16.88
CA PRO A 34 -4.78 -7.56 -15.46
C PRO A 34 -3.36 -7.63 -14.88
N GLU A 35 -3.12 -6.88 -13.81
CA GLU A 35 -1.94 -6.97 -12.95
C GLU A 35 -2.33 -7.49 -11.56
N ARG A 36 -1.57 -8.44 -11.02
CA ARG A 36 -1.75 -8.92 -9.64
C ARG A 36 -1.01 -8.05 -8.64
N MET A 37 -1.67 -7.77 -7.52
CA MET A 37 -1.05 -7.14 -6.36
C MET A 37 0.05 -8.04 -5.78
N ARG A 38 1.12 -7.42 -5.29
CA ARG A 38 2.15 -8.12 -4.53
C ARG A 38 1.72 -8.27 -3.08
N LYS A 39 1.64 -9.53 -2.62
CA LYS A 39 1.43 -9.88 -1.22
C LYS A 39 2.67 -9.59 -0.39
N ARG A 40 2.50 -8.95 0.77
CA ARG A 40 3.51 -8.86 1.82
C ARG A 40 2.91 -9.31 3.15
N THR A 41 3.48 -10.37 3.71
CA THR A 41 3.10 -10.85 5.04
C THR A 41 3.97 -10.14 6.08
N VAL A 42 3.34 -9.50 7.05
CA VAL A 42 4.03 -8.79 8.14
C VAL A 42 3.59 -9.41 9.45
N THR A 43 4.55 -9.87 10.23
CA THR A 43 4.34 -10.36 11.59
C THR A 43 4.94 -9.37 12.58
N VAL A 44 4.12 -8.92 13.52
CA VAL A 44 4.50 -7.98 14.57
C VAL A 44 4.53 -8.73 15.90
N ALA A 45 5.67 -8.71 16.57
CA ALA A 45 5.79 -9.22 17.93
C ALA A 45 4.99 -8.32 18.88
N VAL A 46 4.21 -8.93 19.78
CA VAL A 46 3.43 -8.21 20.78
C VAL A 46 4.05 -8.50 22.15
N LYS A 47 4.32 -7.44 22.93
CA LYS A 47 4.82 -7.61 24.29
C LYS A 47 3.76 -8.31 25.15
N ASP A 48 4.16 -9.34 25.87
CA ASP A 48 3.32 -10.15 26.76
C ASP A 48 2.10 -10.81 26.05
N GLY A 49 2.18 -11.00 24.73
CA GLY A 49 1.10 -11.57 23.93
C GLY A 49 1.60 -12.34 22.70
N ALA A 50 0.66 -12.98 21.99
CA ALA A 50 0.97 -13.70 20.78
C ALA A 50 1.32 -12.73 19.61
N PRO A 51 2.29 -13.07 18.74
CA PRO A 51 2.56 -12.29 17.54
C PRO A 51 1.32 -12.15 16.64
N VAL A 52 1.15 -10.98 16.04
CA VAL A 52 0.05 -10.71 15.10
C VAL A 52 0.59 -10.70 13.69
N THR A 53 0.00 -11.51 12.82
CA THR A 53 0.35 -11.54 11.39
C THR A 53 -0.76 -10.90 10.57
N ARG A 54 -0.40 -9.98 9.66
CA ARG A 54 -1.31 -9.38 8.69
C ARG A 54 -0.71 -9.45 7.28
N THR A 55 -1.60 -9.60 6.31
CA THR A 55 -1.25 -9.41 4.90
C THR A 55 -1.45 -7.95 4.53
N GLN A 56 -0.49 -7.39 3.79
CA GLN A 56 -0.57 -6.08 3.16
C GLN A 56 -0.34 -6.25 1.65
N TRP A 57 -1.00 -5.41 0.85
CA TRP A 57 -1.00 -5.52 -0.61
C TRP A 57 -0.35 -4.29 -1.25
N TRP A 58 0.41 -4.53 -2.32
CA TRP A 58 1.07 -3.47 -3.11
C TRP A 58 0.68 -3.57 -4.58
N THR A 59 0.44 -2.42 -5.20
CA THR A 59 0.32 -2.24 -6.64
C THR A 59 1.61 -1.64 -7.20
N ARG A 60 1.69 -1.45 -8.52
CA ARG A 60 2.73 -0.64 -9.15
C ARG A 60 2.75 0.82 -8.67
N TYR A 61 1.63 1.34 -8.17
CA TYR A 61 1.48 2.71 -7.68
C TYR A 61 1.84 2.89 -6.19
N GLY A 62 2.03 1.79 -5.45
CA GLY A 62 2.35 1.83 -4.03
C GLY A 62 1.48 0.92 -3.16
N PRO A 63 1.47 1.12 -1.84
CA PRO A 63 0.66 0.32 -0.93
C PRO A 63 -0.83 0.56 -1.16
N VAL A 64 -1.64 -0.48 -0.99
CA VAL A 64 -3.09 -0.33 -0.84
C VAL A 64 -3.35 0.30 0.53
N VAL A 65 -4.02 1.45 0.55
CA VAL A 65 -4.25 2.25 1.75
C VAL A 65 -5.67 2.15 2.31
N THR A 66 -6.59 1.58 1.54
CA THR A 66 -7.99 1.33 1.91
C THR A 66 -8.47 0.06 1.22
N SER A 67 -9.29 -0.73 1.91
CA SER A 67 -9.80 -2.04 1.47
C SER A 67 -11.13 -2.33 2.15
#